data_AF-A0A1C3H800-F1
#
_entry.id   AF-A0A1C3H800-F1
#
_cell.length_a   1.000
_cell.length_b   1.000
_cell.length_c   1.000
_cell.angle_alpha   90.00
_cell.angle_beta   90.00
_cell.angle_gamma   90.00
#
_symmetry.space_group_name_H-M   'P 1'
#
loop_
_entity.id
_entity.type
_entity.pdbx_description
1 polymer ?
#
loop_
_entity_poly.entity_id
_entity_poly.type
_entity_poly.pdbx_seq_one_letter_code
_entity_poly.pdbx_strand_id
1 'polypeptide(L)'
;TTKPKLGLSARNYGRVVYEALRGGLDFTKDDENINSQPFMRWRDRYLFTMEAVNRAAEQTGEIKGHYLNVTAATMEDMYERAEFAKELGSVIVMADLTVGYTALQSISKWARRNGVILHLHRAGHGTYTRQKNHGVSFRVIAKWCRLIGVDHIHAGTAVGKLEG
;
A
#
# COMPACT_ATOMS: atom_id res chain seq x y z
N THR A 1 -9.48 -1.73 -1.12
CA THR A 1 -8.82 -2.43 0.00
C THR A 1 -9.47 -3.77 0.19
N THR A 2 -8.69 -4.85 0.23
CA THR A 2 -9.22 -6.21 0.45
C THR A 2 -9.81 -6.35 1.86
N LYS A 3 -10.86 -7.17 2.02
CA LYS A 3 -11.54 -7.44 3.28
C LYS A 3 -11.79 -8.95 3.47
N PRO A 4 -11.93 -9.47 4.71
CA PRO A 4 -11.79 -8.77 6.00
C PRO A 4 -10.38 -8.20 6.20
N LYS A 5 -10.26 -7.25 7.15
CA LYS A 5 -9.01 -6.52 7.39
C LYS A 5 -7.81 -7.45 7.64
N LEU A 6 -8.02 -8.50 8.42
CA LEU A 6 -7.04 -9.55 8.75
C LEU A 6 -7.70 -10.93 8.61
N GLY A 7 -6.88 -11.98 8.49
CA GLY A 7 -7.32 -13.37 8.62
C GLY A 7 -7.54 -14.15 7.31
N LEU A 8 -7.42 -13.51 6.15
CA LEU A 8 -7.40 -14.24 4.87
C LEU A 8 -6.06 -14.96 4.68
N SER A 9 -6.11 -16.18 4.13
CA SER A 9 -4.93 -16.87 3.59
C SER A 9 -4.48 -16.22 2.28
N ALA A 10 -3.22 -16.42 1.90
CA ALA A 10 -2.65 -15.84 0.68
C ALA A 10 -3.46 -16.21 -0.60
N ARG A 11 -3.88 -17.47 -0.71
CA ARG A 11 -4.69 -17.94 -1.84
C ARG A 11 -6.05 -17.24 -1.92
N ASN A 12 -6.73 -17.12 -0.78
CA ASN A 12 -8.02 -16.42 -0.73
C ASN A 12 -7.86 -14.92 -0.97
N TYR A 13 -6.73 -14.34 -0.54
CA TYR A 13 -6.39 -12.95 -0.83
C TYR A 13 -6.27 -12.70 -2.34
N GLY A 14 -5.48 -13.53 -3.04
CA GLY A 14 -5.35 -13.47 -4.50
C GLY A 14 -6.69 -13.64 -5.21
N ARG A 15 -7.57 -14.54 -4.72
CA ARG A 15 -8.92 -14.71 -5.28
C ARG A 15 -9.74 -13.42 -5.19
N VAL A 16 -9.74 -12.73 -4.04
CA VAL A 16 -10.46 -11.46 -3.89
C VAL A 16 -9.87 -10.38 -4.80
N VAL A 17 -8.55 -10.31 -4.91
CA VAL A 17 -7.86 -9.37 -5.81
C VAL A 17 -8.28 -9.60 -7.26
N TYR A 18 -8.23 -10.84 -7.74
CA TYR A 18 -8.61 -11.18 -9.11
C TYR A 18 -10.06 -10.77 -9.43
N GLU A 19 -11.01 -11.16 -8.59
CA GLU A 19 -12.43 -10.87 -8.84
C GLU A 19 -12.70 -9.35 -8.85
N ALA A 20 -12.06 -8.60 -7.95
CA ALA A 20 -12.24 -7.16 -7.88
C ALA A 20 -11.60 -6.42 -9.07
N LEU A 21 -10.41 -6.84 -9.53
CA LEU A 21 -9.74 -6.24 -10.68
C LEU A 21 -10.45 -6.58 -11.99
N ARG A 22 -10.81 -7.86 -12.18
CA ARG A 22 -11.62 -8.31 -13.32
C ARG A 22 -12.98 -7.62 -13.35
N GLY A 23 -13.55 -7.34 -12.18
CA GLY A 23 -14.83 -6.63 -12.02
C GLY A 23 -14.77 -5.14 -12.36
N GLY A 24 -13.60 -4.60 -12.74
CA GLY A 24 -13.46 -3.24 -13.25
C GLY A 24 -12.67 -2.28 -12.36
N LEU A 25 -12.12 -2.73 -11.22
CA LEU A 25 -11.18 -1.88 -10.48
C LEU A 25 -9.83 -1.83 -11.19
N ASP A 26 -9.22 -0.64 -11.27
CA ASP A 26 -7.82 -0.49 -11.71
C ASP A 26 -6.86 -1.10 -10.70
N PHE A 27 -7.15 -0.82 -9.43
CA PHE A 27 -6.31 -1.20 -8.32
C PHE A 27 -7.10 -1.78 -7.15
N THR A 28 -6.49 -2.77 -6.52
CA THR A 28 -6.81 -3.17 -5.16
C THR A 28 -5.63 -2.83 -4.25
N LYS A 29 -5.76 -3.01 -2.94
CA LYS A 29 -4.68 -2.70 -1.99
C LYS A 29 -4.73 -3.57 -0.76
N ASP A 30 -3.53 -3.83 -0.23
CA ASP A 30 -3.35 -4.32 1.11
C ASP A 30 -4.04 -3.38 2.11
N ASP A 31 -4.51 -3.94 3.21
CA ASP A 31 -4.92 -3.14 4.35
C ASP A 31 -3.68 -2.71 5.15
N GLU A 32 -3.70 -1.59 5.87
CA GLU A 32 -2.48 -1.03 6.48
C GLU A 32 -1.85 -1.92 7.56
N ASN A 33 -2.61 -2.88 8.09
CA ASN A 33 -2.11 -3.85 9.05
C ASN A 33 -1.90 -5.25 8.45
N ILE A 34 -1.99 -5.40 7.13
CA ILE A 34 -1.55 -6.60 6.41
C ILE A 34 -0.07 -6.41 6.07
N ASN A 35 0.79 -7.14 6.78
CA ASN A 35 2.24 -7.09 6.60
C ASN A 35 2.74 -8.50 6.36
N SER A 36 3.07 -9.23 7.44
CA SER A 36 3.37 -10.66 7.43
C SER A 36 2.96 -11.25 8.77
N GLN A 37 1.86 -12.00 8.77
CA GLN A 37 1.27 -12.56 9.98
C GLN A 37 1.21 -14.09 9.88
N PRO A 38 1.02 -14.83 10.99
CA PRO A 38 0.95 -16.29 10.97
C PRO A 38 -0.08 -16.86 9.99
N PHE A 39 -1.22 -16.17 9.80
CA PHE A 39 -2.26 -16.60 8.86
C PHE A 39 -1.93 -16.32 7.38
N MET A 40 -0.93 -15.47 7.09
CA MET A 40 -0.53 -15.10 5.74
C MET A 40 0.86 -14.45 5.75
N ARG A 41 1.87 -15.22 5.34
CA ARG A 41 3.22 -14.69 5.11
C ARG A 41 3.25 -13.83 3.85
N TRP A 42 4.05 -12.76 3.88
CA TRP A 42 4.04 -11.74 2.82
C TRP A 42 4.42 -12.29 1.44
N ARG A 43 5.39 -13.20 1.38
CA ARG A 43 5.88 -13.77 0.11
C ARG A 43 4.79 -14.53 -0.63
N ASP A 44 4.05 -15.39 0.07
CA ASP A 44 2.92 -16.12 -0.51
C ASP A 44 1.84 -15.14 -0.98
N ARG A 45 1.52 -14.12 -0.18
CA ARG A 45 0.54 -13.10 -0.57
C ARG A 45 0.94 -12.43 -1.89
N TYR A 46 2.21 -12.04 -2.03
CA TYR A 46 2.70 -11.35 -3.22
C TYR A 46 2.56 -12.23 -4.46
N LEU A 47 2.95 -13.51 -4.37
CA LEU A 47 2.84 -14.46 -5.47
C LEU A 47 1.39 -14.66 -5.93
N PHE A 48 0.47 -15.00 -5.01
CA PHE A 48 -0.94 -15.19 -5.36
C PHE A 48 -1.61 -13.92 -5.85
N THR A 49 -1.19 -12.76 -5.35
CA THR A 49 -1.72 -11.46 -5.77
C THR A 49 -1.23 -11.07 -7.16
N MET A 50 0.05 -11.29 -7.47
CA MET A 50 0.59 -10.98 -8.80
C MET A 50 0.07 -11.94 -9.86
N GLU A 51 -0.16 -13.22 -9.54
CA GLU A 51 -0.91 -14.12 -10.43
C GLU A 51 -2.31 -13.56 -10.72
N ALA A 52 -3.02 -13.12 -9.69
CA ALA A 52 -4.36 -12.53 -9.81
C ALA A 52 -4.37 -11.24 -10.65
N VAL A 53 -3.40 -10.34 -10.45
CA VAL A 53 -3.22 -9.11 -11.23
C VAL A 53 -2.99 -9.43 -12.70
N ASN A 54 -2.05 -10.32 -13.01
CA ASN A 54 -1.70 -10.68 -14.39
C ASN A 54 -2.88 -11.33 -15.11
N ARG A 55 -3.61 -12.23 -14.44
CA ARG A 55 -4.82 -12.86 -15.00
C ARG A 55 -5.94 -11.87 -15.25
N ALA A 56 -6.13 -10.88 -14.36
CA ALA A 56 -7.13 -9.84 -14.57
C ALA A 56 -6.75 -8.90 -15.72
N ALA A 57 -5.46 -8.54 -15.83
CA ALA A 57 -4.95 -7.73 -16.93
C ALA A 57 -5.12 -8.43 -18.29
N GLU A 58 -4.76 -9.71 -18.38
CA GLU A 58 -4.95 -10.52 -19.59
C GLU A 58 -6.41 -10.58 -20.04
N GLN A 59 -7.34 -10.75 -19.09
CA GLN A 59 -8.76 -10.88 -19.41
C GLN A 59 -9.45 -9.56 -19.77
N THR A 60 -8.96 -8.44 -19.23
CA THR A 60 -9.58 -7.12 -19.44
C THR A 60 -8.89 -6.33 -20.55
N GLY A 61 -7.64 -6.65 -20.89
CA GLY A 61 -6.81 -5.83 -21.77
C GLY A 61 -6.35 -4.52 -21.14
N GLU A 62 -6.57 -4.34 -19.84
CA GLU A 62 -6.25 -3.12 -19.10
C GLU A 62 -5.05 -3.32 -18.17
N ILE A 63 -4.32 -2.24 -17.87
CA ILE A 63 -3.29 -2.27 -16.83
C ILE A 63 -3.98 -2.38 -15.46
N LYS A 64 -3.62 -3.42 -14.70
CA LYS A 64 -4.14 -3.67 -13.35
C LYS A 64 -3.01 -3.67 -12.33
N GLY A 65 -3.34 -3.45 -11.07
CA GLY A 65 -2.35 -3.56 -10.00
C GLY A 65 -2.92 -3.83 -8.61
N HIS A 66 -2.02 -4.11 -7.69
CA HIS A 66 -2.33 -4.26 -6.27
C HIS A 66 -1.27 -3.56 -5.44
N TYR A 67 -1.67 -2.71 -4.50
CA TYR A 67 -0.70 -2.02 -3.64
C TYR A 67 -0.15 -3.02 -2.62
N LEU A 68 0.96 -3.67 -2.95
CA LEU A 68 1.64 -4.63 -2.08
C LEU A 68 2.26 -3.87 -0.90
N ASN A 69 1.84 -4.17 0.34
CA ASN A 69 2.34 -3.47 1.52
C ASN A 69 3.74 -3.96 1.89
N VAL A 70 4.73 -3.07 1.75
CA VAL A 70 6.13 -3.32 2.07
C VAL A 70 6.49 -2.92 3.51
N THR A 71 5.58 -2.29 4.27
CA THR A 71 5.80 -1.92 5.66
C THR A 71 6.29 -3.11 6.48
N ALA A 72 7.44 -2.96 7.13
CA ALA A 72 8.10 -3.96 7.96
C ALA A 72 8.76 -3.30 9.18
N ALA A 73 9.35 -4.12 10.06
CA ALA A 73 9.95 -3.64 11.31
C ALA A 73 11.29 -2.93 11.10
N THR A 74 12.04 -3.33 10.06
CA THR A 74 13.38 -2.82 9.74
C THR A 74 13.42 -2.32 8.30
N MET A 75 14.42 -1.49 7.98
CA MET A 75 14.62 -1.03 6.60
C MET A 75 15.03 -2.16 5.67
N GLU A 76 15.79 -3.12 6.19
CA GLU A 76 16.26 -4.32 5.49
C GLU A 76 15.08 -5.16 5.03
N ASP A 77 14.13 -5.45 5.93
CA ASP A 77 12.91 -6.20 5.61
C ASP A 77 12.00 -5.42 4.63
N MET A 78 11.95 -4.09 4.74
CA MET A 78 11.18 -3.26 3.80
C MET A 78 11.77 -3.34 2.39
N TYR A 79 13.11 -3.28 2.27
CA TYR A 79 13.78 -3.42 0.98
C TYR A 79 13.67 -4.83 0.41
N GLU A 80 13.79 -5.87 1.23
CA GLU A 80 13.58 -7.26 0.79
C GLU A 80 12.20 -7.43 0.12
N ARG A 81 11.15 -6.88 0.75
CA ARG A 81 9.80 -6.93 0.21
C ARG A 81 9.66 -6.10 -1.07
N ALA A 82 10.23 -4.90 -1.08
CA ALA A 82 10.15 -3.99 -2.23
C ALA A 82 10.86 -4.58 -3.45
N GLU A 83 12.06 -5.13 -3.28
CA GLU A 83 12.79 -5.82 -4.35
C GLU A 83 12.01 -7.03 -4.85
N PHE A 84 11.45 -7.86 -3.96
CA PHE A 84 10.64 -8.98 -4.40
C PHE A 84 9.37 -8.54 -5.16
N ALA A 85 8.70 -7.47 -4.73
CA ALA A 85 7.56 -6.91 -5.47
C ALA A 85 7.95 -6.45 -6.89
N LYS A 86 9.13 -5.83 -7.03
CA LYS A 86 9.68 -5.41 -8.32
C LYS A 86 10.05 -6.62 -9.19
N GLU A 87 10.70 -7.64 -8.63
CA GLU A 87 11.04 -8.88 -9.34
C GLU A 87 9.81 -9.59 -9.92
N LEU A 88 8.67 -9.51 -9.21
CA LEU A 88 7.39 -10.03 -9.68
C LEU A 88 6.69 -9.13 -10.72
N GLY A 89 7.25 -7.95 -11.02
CA GLY A 89 6.67 -7.01 -11.98
C GLY A 89 5.55 -6.12 -11.42
N SER A 90 5.46 -5.93 -10.10
CA SER A 90 4.46 -5.01 -9.53
C SER A 90 4.75 -3.57 -9.95
N VAL A 91 3.73 -2.88 -10.46
CA VAL A 91 3.81 -1.46 -10.82
C VAL A 91 3.70 -0.52 -9.62
N ILE A 92 3.25 -1.03 -8.46
CA ILE A 92 2.93 -0.23 -7.28
C ILE A 92 3.16 -1.00 -5.98
N VAL A 93 3.69 -0.29 -4.98
CA VAL A 93 3.81 -0.75 -3.59
C VAL A 93 3.15 0.25 -2.66
N MET A 94 2.87 -0.16 -1.42
CA MET A 94 2.46 0.77 -0.36
C MET A 94 3.32 0.68 0.89
N ALA A 95 3.44 1.81 1.57
CA ALA A 95 4.02 1.90 2.91
C ALA A 95 3.08 2.69 3.85
N ASP A 96 3.21 2.47 5.14
CA ASP A 96 2.41 3.10 6.17
C ASP A 96 3.21 4.20 6.86
N LEU A 97 2.60 5.35 7.13
CA LEU A 97 3.23 6.51 7.76
C LEU A 97 3.93 6.18 9.10
N THR A 98 3.50 5.12 9.76
CA THR A 98 4.08 4.60 11.01
C THR A 98 5.53 4.14 10.88
N VAL A 99 6.04 3.88 9.68
CA VAL A 99 7.47 3.57 9.46
C VAL A 99 8.38 4.78 9.69
N GLY A 100 7.81 5.99 9.73
CA GLY A 100 8.53 7.23 9.99
C GLY A 100 9.20 7.84 8.76
N TYR A 101 9.58 9.12 8.88
CA TYR A 101 10.01 9.92 7.73
C TYR A 101 11.34 9.45 7.12
N THR A 102 12.28 8.96 7.93
CA THR A 102 13.57 8.43 7.43
C THR A 102 13.35 7.23 6.51
N ALA A 103 12.51 6.28 6.91
CA ALA A 103 12.17 5.12 6.10
C ALA A 103 11.39 5.52 4.83
N LEU A 104 10.46 6.46 4.95
CA LEU A 104 9.70 6.98 3.80
C LEU A 104 10.59 7.69 2.76
N GLN A 105 11.60 8.46 3.20
CA GLN A 105 12.57 9.05 2.27
C GLN A 105 13.40 7.99 1.56
N SER A 106 13.81 6.95 2.28
CA SER A 106 14.57 5.83 1.74
C SER A 106 13.77 5.06 0.69
N ILE A 107 12.54 4.64 1.00
CA ILE A 107 11.70 3.88 0.07
C ILE A 107 11.20 4.74 -1.11
N SER A 108 10.99 6.05 -0.94
CA SER A 108 10.69 6.96 -2.07
C SER A 108 11.87 7.07 -3.05
N LYS A 109 13.10 7.20 -2.55
CA LYS A 109 14.30 7.18 -3.41
C LYS A 109 14.44 5.84 -4.14
N TRP A 110 14.13 4.75 -3.46
CA TRP A 110 14.10 3.42 -4.08
C TRP A 110 13.03 3.29 -5.16
N ALA A 111 11.80 3.71 -4.89
CA ALA A 111 10.68 3.66 -5.83
C ALA A 111 11.01 4.41 -7.13
N ARG A 112 11.56 5.62 -7.01
CA ARG A 112 12.01 6.43 -8.15
C ARG A 112 13.10 5.76 -8.99
N ARG A 113 14.10 5.14 -8.35
CA ARG A 113 15.19 4.45 -9.05
C ARG A 113 14.72 3.19 -9.77
N ASN A 114 13.61 2.59 -9.33
CA ASN A 114 13.11 1.33 -9.84
C ASN A 114 11.84 1.48 -10.70
N GLY A 115 11.33 2.71 -10.89
CA GLY A 115 10.13 2.94 -11.70
C GLY A 115 8.84 2.37 -11.07
N VAL A 116 8.78 2.29 -9.74
CA VAL A 116 7.63 1.74 -9.00
C VAL A 116 6.84 2.86 -8.34
N ILE A 117 5.51 2.84 -8.44
CA ILE A 117 4.65 3.82 -7.77
C ILE A 117 4.64 3.56 -6.27
N LEU A 118 4.74 4.61 -5.45
CA LEU A 118 4.70 4.53 -4.00
C LEU A 118 3.42 5.14 -3.43
N HIS A 119 2.53 4.28 -2.93
CA HIS A 119 1.34 4.67 -2.19
C HIS A 119 1.63 4.81 -0.69
N LEU A 120 1.27 5.94 -0.09
CA LEU A 120 1.37 6.17 1.35
C LEU A 120 0.01 6.03 2.04
N HIS A 121 -0.13 5.04 2.91
CA HIS A 121 -1.22 5.00 3.87
C HIS A 121 -0.88 5.86 5.09
N ARG A 122 -1.78 6.76 5.49
CA ARG A 122 -1.54 7.71 6.59
C ARG A 122 -1.77 7.14 7.99
N ALA A 123 -1.51 5.85 8.21
CA ALA A 123 -1.76 5.19 9.50
C ALA A 123 -1.16 6.01 10.67
N GLY A 124 -1.92 6.16 11.75
CA GLY A 124 -1.50 6.92 12.93
C GLY A 124 -1.65 8.44 12.85
N HIS A 125 -1.91 9.05 11.68
CA HIS A 125 -1.98 10.52 11.57
C HIS A 125 -3.01 11.16 12.53
N GLY A 126 -4.15 10.50 12.74
CA GLY A 126 -5.23 11.02 13.57
C GLY A 126 -4.85 11.26 15.04
N THR A 127 -3.73 10.72 15.52
CA THR A 127 -3.25 10.95 16.89
C THR A 127 -2.78 12.39 17.12
N TYR A 128 -2.34 13.07 16.05
CA TYR A 128 -1.83 14.46 16.14
C TYR A 128 -2.41 15.40 15.09
N THR A 129 -3.25 14.93 14.14
CA THR A 129 -3.89 15.82 13.16
C THR A 129 -5.36 16.12 13.43
N ARG A 130 -5.94 15.57 14.51
CA ARG A 130 -7.40 15.57 14.72
C ARG A 130 -7.92 16.79 15.47
N GLN A 131 -7.28 17.14 16.58
CA GLN A 131 -7.78 18.19 17.47
C GLN A 131 -7.43 19.57 16.93
N LYS A 132 -8.40 20.50 16.97
CA LYS A 132 -8.19 21.86 16.45
C LYS A 132 -7.22 22.69 17.30
N ASN A 133 -7.16 22.41 18.59
CA ASN A 133 -6.42 23.20 19.58
C ASN A 133 -4.98 22.70 19.81
N HIS A 134 -4.61 21.52 19.32
CA HIS A 134 -3.27 20.95 19.55
C HIS A 134 -2.89 19.93 18.48
N GLY A 135 -1.61 19.93 18.09
CA GLY A 135 -1.04 18.98 17.13
C GLY A 135 -0.54 19.65 15.86
N VAL A 136 -0.60 18.92 14.74
CA VAL A 136 -0.13 19.36 13.42
C VAL A 136 -1.25 19.16 12.41
N SER A 137 -1.66 20.21 11.71
CA SER A 137 -2.65 20.08 10.64
C SER A 137 -2.19 19.07 9.58
N PHE A 138 -3.10 18.19 9.12
CA PHE A 138 -2.80 17.24 8.04
C PHE A 138 -2.30 17.93 6.76
N ARG A 139 -2.66 19.21 6.53
CA ARG A 139 -2.16 20.01 5.41
C ARG A 139 -0.63 20.16 5.43
N VAL A 140 -0.03 20.21 6.62
CA VAL A 140 1.43 20.27 6.79
C VAL A 140 2.05 18.90 6.48
N ILE A 141 1.46 17.82 7.01
CA ILE A 141 1.89 16.44 6.73
C ILE A 141 1.86 16.14 5.22
N ALA A 142 0.79 16.55 4.54
CA ALA A 142 0.68 16.38 3.09
C ALA A 142 1.80 17.09 2.31
N LYS A 143 2.21 18.29 2.74
CA LYS A 143 3.37 19.00 2.15
C LYS A 143 4.66 18.23 2.38
N TRP A 144 4.90 17.73 3.59
CA TRP A 144 6.10 16.96 3.91
C TRP A 144 6.16 15.66 3.09
N CYS A 145 5.06 14.91 3.02
CA CYS A 145 5.00 13.69 2.22
C CYS A 145 5.20 13.96 0.72
N ARG A 146 4.67 15.08 0.21
CA ARG A 146 4.95 15.52 -1.18
C ARG A 146 6.43 15.83 -1.41
N LEU A 147 7.11 16.47 -0.46
CA LEU A 147 8.55 16.75 -0.53
C LEU A 147 9.40 15.47 -0.39
N ILE A 148 8.96 14.51 0.44
CA ILE A 148 9.57 13.19 0.55
C ILE A 148 9.52 12.47 -0.81
N GLY A 149 8.42 12.64 -1.55
CA GLY A 149 8.24 12.09 -2.89
C GLY A 149 7.42 10.80 -2.90
N VAL A 150 6.33 10.75 -2.13
CA VAL A 150 5.31 9.69 -2.30
C VAL A 150 4.34 10.09 -3.43
N ASP A 151 3.84 9.13 -4.19
CA ASP A 151 2.99 9.39 -5.34
C ASP A 151 1.52 9.53 -4.94
N HIS A 152 1.07 8.69 -4.01
CA HIS A 152 -0.28 8.77 -3.43
C HIS A 152 -0.21 8.99 -1.92
N ILE A 153 -1.18 9.74 -1.38
CA ILE A 153 -1.45 9.82 0.05
C ILE A 153 -2.96 9.91 0.27
N HIS A 154 -3.48 9.16 1.24
CA HIS A 154 -4.90 9.30 1.63
C HIS A 154 -5.18 10.72 2.15
N ALA A 155 -6.19 11.40 1.61
CA ALA A 155 -6.47 12.80 1.93
C ALA A 155 -7.83 13.06 2.62
N GLY A 156 -8.69 12.04 2.76
CA GLY A 156 -10.08 12.21 3.23
C GLY A 156 -11.06 12.26 2.05
N THR A 157 -12.34 12.05 2.31
CA THR A 157 -13.36 11.87 1.24
C THR A 157 -14.61 12.74 1.43
N ALA A 158 -14.61 13.67 2.40
CA ALA A 158 -15.74 14.51 2.83
C ALA A 158 -16.99 13.76 3.34
N VAL A 159 -17.47 12.76 2.60
CA VAL A 159 -18.69 11.97 2.86
C VAL A 159 -18.40 10.56 3.39
N GLY A 160 -17.13 10.24 3.64
CA GLY A 160 -16.72 8.92 4.11
C GLY A 160 -16.94 8.74 5.61
N LYS A 161 -16.63 7.53 6.09
CA LYS A 161 -16.67 7.20 7.52
C LYS A 161 -15.68 8.03 8.37
N LEU A 162 -14.59 8.50 7.75
CA LEU A 162 -13.54 9.25 8.42
C LEU A 162 -13.77 10.75 8.24
N GLU A 163 -13.32 11.53 9.21
CA GLU A 163 -13.37 12.99 9.14
C GLU A 163 -12.70 13.54 7.87
N GLY A 164 -13.30 14.56 7.29
CA GLY A 164 -12.90 15.21 6.04
C GLY A 164 -13.05 16.73 6.12
#